data_AF-A0A812N149-F1
#
_entry.id   AF-A0A812N149-F1
#
_cell.length_a   1.000
_cell.length_b   1.000
_cell.length_c   1.000
_cell.angle_alpha   90.00
_cell.angle_beta   90.00
_cell.angle_gamma   90.00
#
_symmetry.space_group_name_H-M   'P 1'
#
loop_
_entity.id
_entity.type
_entity.pdbx_description
1 polymer ?
#
loop_
_entity_poly.entity_id
_entity_poly.type
_entity_poly.pdbx_seq_one_letter_code
_entity_poly.pdbx_strand_id
1 'polypeptide(L)'
;MVSVLDSEAHFERKAKAAGITDPNVAVLKNRGFKTLSQIAYMVSQPGVPMPEADFATFCSTHFASFSIQEISSLRRLIFESQTLTVASLRLQVSDPDASSKQKMPEAERDVRLENLRRSLPGITVEGHLEPARCLLDAAARIEASNQIVYLAPEKCVSRLCEEAADPVEAPTNGAMAVFDALRRRGLALCFANLIHWPNYERYLNTLFHHLHREAKPGYLKCTIRQLVEADRLCWSRLIEQNVKPRPNPGDPLPLDSQLQATLESYDVSFELMPLPQQPPKRKESWPDRAPKVPKGTSKGQGQGKGKGKGKARSMIKIPRGIRSKGGTAETPDGSRICFDYSLGECKLGDACTKGKH
;
A
#
# COMPACT_ATOMS: atom_id res chain seq x y z
N MET A 1 11.41 -4.26 16.02
CA MET A 1 11.43 -2.78 15.94
C MET A 1 12.22 -2.20 17.10
N VAL A 2 13.23 -1.39 16.79
CA VAL A 2 14.14 -0.78 17.76
C VAL A 2 13.51 0.47 18.36
N SER A 3 13.53 0.59 19.69
CA SER A 3 13.05 1.79 20.38
C SER A 3 13.99 2.98 20.17
N VAL A 4 13.48 4.20 20.29
CA VAL A 4 14.30 5.44 20.29
C VAL A 4 15.42 5.36 21.34
N LEU A 5 15.16 4.69 22.46
CA LEU A 5 16.14 4.51 23.53
C LEU A 5 17.26 3.53 23.18
N ASP A 6 16.97 2.56 22.31
CA ASP A 6 17.86 1.44 21.98
C ASP A 6 18.50 1.58 20.59
N SER A 7 18.20 2.65 19.84
CA SER A 7 18.82 2.93 18.56
C SER A 7 20.20 3.57 18.73
N GLU A 8 21.23 2.87 18.24
CA GLU A 8 22.61 3.39 18.23
C GLU A 8 22.74 4.66 17.38
N ALA A 9 22.09 4.68 16.21
CA ALA A 9 22.09 5.83 15.32
C ALA A 9 21.45 7.08 15.97
N HIS A 10 20.36 6.88 16.72
CA HIS A 10 19.71 7.96 17.45
C HIS A 10 20.57 8.47 18.61
N PHE A 11 21.24 7.57 19.33
CA PHE A 11 22.21 7.94 20.35
C PHE A 11 23.33 8.83 19.77
N GLU A 12 23.94 8.43 18.66
CA GLU A 12 25.02 9.20 18.03
C GLU A 12 24.57 10.61 17.62
N ARG A 13 23.42 10.70 16.96
CA ARG A 13 22.86 11.98 16.54
C ARG A 13 22.62 12.89 17.74
N LYS A 14 22.11 12.33 18.84
CA LYS A 14 21.83 13.08 20.07
C LYS A 14 23.09 13.47 20.83
N ALA A 15 24.11 12.61 20.89
CA ALA A 15 25.40 12.90 21.50
C ALA A 15 26.13 14.05 20.77
N LYS A 16 26.14 14.01 19.43
CA LYS A 16 26.70 15.11 18.62
C LYS A 16 25.92 16.41 18.80
N ALA A 17 24.59 16.35 18.80
CA ALA A 17 23.74 17.53 19.04
C ALA A 17 23.90 18.12 20.46
N ALA A 18 24.24 17.30 21.45
CA ALA A 18 24.57 17.76 22.80
C ALA A 18 25.94 18.46 22.89
N GLY A 19 26.80 18.32 21.86
CA GLY A 19 28.12 18.94 21.79
C GLY A 19 29.29 17.99 22.09
N ILE A 20 29.08 16.68 22.09
CA ILE A 20 30.15 15.69 22.24
C ILE A 20 30.83 15.47 20.88
N THR A 21 32.16 15.56 20.83
CA THR A 21 32.92 15.37 19.59
C THR A 21 32.95 13.90 19.13
N ASP A 22 33.11 13.68 17.83
CA ASP A 22 33.20 12.33 17.22
C ASP A 22 34.19 11.36 17.90
N PRO A 23 35.43 11.74 18.25
CA PRO A 23 36.34 10.82 18.95
C PRO A 23 35.80 10.41 20.32
N ASN A 24 35.16 11.32 21.04
CA ASN A 24 34.61 11.06 22.37
C ASN A 24 33.31 10.25 22.31
N VAL A 25 32.50 10.40 21.26
CA VAL A 25 31.40 9.46 20.96
C VAL A 25 31.94 8.05 20.70
N ALA A 26 33.05 7.90 19.98
CA ALA A 26 33.68 6.60 19.76
C ALA A 26 34.20 5.99 21.09
N VAL A 27 34.76 6.79 22.00
CA VAL A 27 35.17 6.34 23.34
C VAL A 27 33.97 5.80 24.13
N LEU A 28 32.81 6.49 24.09
CA LEU A 28 31.58 6.02 24.73
C LEU A 28 31.14 4.66 24.19
N LYS A 29 31.11 4.51 22.85
CA LYS A 29 30.73 3.24 22.20
C LYS A 29 31.69 2.10 22.53
N ASN A 30 33.00 2.36 22.52
CA ASN A 30 34.03 1.36 22.82
C ASN A 30 33.94 0.85 24.26
N ARG A 31 33.38 1.66 25.18
CA ARG A 31 33.10 1.27 26.56
C ARG A 31 31.75 0.59 26.77
N GLY A 32 30.99 0.38 25.69
CA GLY A 32 29.71 -0.31 25.73
C GLY A 32 28.50 0.62 25.89
N PHE A 33 28.67 1.94 25.91
CA PHE A 33 27.57 2.92 25.91
C PHE A 33 27.21 3.29 24.47
N LYS A 34 26.37 2.49 23.85
CA LYS A 34 25.92 2.62 22.46
C LYS A 34 24.49 3.14 22.34
N THR A 35 23.70 3.11 23.42
CA THR A 35 22.29 3.49 23.40
C THR A 35 21.94 4.51 24.50
N LEU A 36 20.83 5.22 24.33
CA LEU A 36 20.33 6.15 25.35
C LEU A 36 19.86 5.39 26.60
N SER A 37 19.32 4.18 26.44
CA SER A 37 18.97 3.30 27.57
C SER A 37 20.19 3.00 28.44
N GLN A 38 21.35 2.67 27.85
CA GLN A 38 22.57 2.40 28.61
C GLN A 38 23.10 3.65 29.33
N ILE A 39 23.07 4.81 28.66
CA ILE A 39 23.54 6.07 29.26
C ILE A 39 22.63 6.55 30.39
N ALA A 40 21.32 6.30 30.30
CA ALA A 40 20.37 6.69 31.34
C ALA A 40 20.69 6.08 32.72
N TYR A 41 21.32 4.89 32.75
CA TYR A 41 21.71 4.17 33.97
C TYR A 41 23.20 4.27 34.29
N MET A 42 23.97 5.10 33.58
CA MET A 42 25.43 5.13 33.67
C MET A 42 25.95 5.61 35.04
N VAL A 43 25.25 6.54 35.69
CA VAL A 43 25.69 7.16 36.95
C VAL A 43 24.64 7.01 38.05
N SER A 44 23.38 7.33 37.75
CA SER A 44 22.26 7.18 38.68
C SER A 44 21.09 6.47 38.00
N GLN A 45 20.15 5.97 38.81
CA GLN A 45 18.90 5.41 38.30
C GLN A 45 17.99 6.52 37.74
N PRO A 46 17.28 6.29 36.62
CA PRO A 46 16.31 7.25 36.10
C PRO A 46 15.25 7.61 37.15
N GLY A 47 15.03 8.91 37.34
CA GLY A 47 14.11 9.43 38.36
C GLY A 47 14.78 9.82 39.68
N VAL A 48 16.05 9.46 39.88
CA VAL A 48 16.86 9.92 41.03
C VAL A 48 17.82 11.02 40.55
N PRO A 49 17.83 12.21 41.20
CA PRO A 49 18.76 13.26 40.84
C PRO A 49 20.20 12.79 41.01
N MET A 50 21.04 13.10 40.02
CA MET A 50 22.44 12.71 39.99
C MET A 50 23.26 13.59 40.94
N PRO A 51 23.90 13.03 41.99
CA PRO A 51 24.79 13.81 42.86
C PRO A 51 26.01 14.31 42.07
N GLU A 52 26.41 15.55 42.31
CA GLU A 52 27.53 16.17 41.60
C GLU A 52 28.87 15.47 41.87
N ALA A 53 29.09 15.04 43.12
CA ALA A 53 30.31 14.34 43.52
C ALA A 53 30.48 13.00 42.78
N ASP A 54 29.41 12.22 42.65
CA ASP A 54 29.43 10.93 41.97
C ASP A 54 29.70 11.11 40.48
N PHE A 55 29.05 12.10 39.85
CA PHE A 55 29.28 12.42 38.45
C PHE A 55 30.71 12.90 38.17
N ALA A 56 31.25 13.77 39.02
CA ALA A 56 32.61 14.28 38.88
C ALA A 56 33.64 13.17 39.03
N THR A 57 33.47 12.30 40.03
CA THR A 57 34.35 11.14 40.28
C THR A 57 34.28 10.12 39.15
N PHE A 58 33.08 9.87 38.62
CA PHE A 58 32.88 8.99 37.49
C PHE A 58 33.55 9.53 36.21
N CYS A 59 33.36 10.82 35.91
CA CYS A 59 33.98 11.46 34.75
C CYS A 59 35.50 11.52 34.84
N SER A 60 36.07 11.80 36.02
CA SER A 60 37.54 11.80 36.17
C SER A 60 38.15 10.41 36.02
N THR A 61 37.45 9.38 36.50
CA THR A 61 37.92 7.99 36.42
C THR A 61 37.80 7.42 35.01
N HIS A 62 36.66 7.67 34.34
CA HIS A 62 36.35 7.04 33.07
C HIS A 62 36.59 7.94 31.86
N PHE A 63 36.46 9.24 31.98
CA PHE A 63 36.42 10.16 30.84
C PHE A 63 37.41 11.32 31.00
N ALA A 64 38.61 11.03 31.52
CA ALA A 64 39.68 12.01 31.74
C ALA A 64 40.12 12.78 30.48
N SER A 65 39.87 12.23 29.28
CA SER A 65 40.17 12.89 28.00
C SER A 65 39.13 13.92 27.56
N PHE A 66 37.99 14.02 28.25
CA PHE A 66 36.90 14.92 27.87
C PHE A 66 37.21 16.34 28.34
N SER A 67 36.93 17.31 27.48
CA SER A 67 36.99 18.72 27.87
C SER A 67 35.88 19.07 28.86
N ILE A 68 36.05 20.18 29.59
CA ILE A 68 35.04 20.69 30.53
C ILE A 68 33.67 20.88 29.83
N GLN A 69 33.69 21.35 28.58
CA GLN A 69 32.48 21.50 27.77
C GLN A 69 31.81 20.16 27.51
N GLU A 70 32.58 19.14 27.13
CA GLU A 70 32.03 17.82 26.83
C GLU A 70 31.54 17.08 28.07
N ILE A 71 32.15 17.31 29.23
CA ILE A 71 31.66 16.82 30.53
C ILE A 71 30.27 17.44 30.82
N SER A 72 30.09 18.74 30.58
CA SER A 72 28.79 19.40 30.71
C SER A 72 27.76 18.85 29.70
N SER A 73 28.16 18.65 28.44
CA SER A 73 27.34 18.02 27.41
C SER A 73 26.94 16.58 27.75
N LEU A 74 27.84 15.80 28.36
CA LEU A 74 27.55 14.44 28.83
C LEU A 74 26.53 14.44 29.96
N ARG A 75 26.64 15.37 30.92
CA ARG A 75 25.64 15.54 31.99
C ARG A 75 24.25 15.81 31.41
N ARG A 76 24.17 16.73 30.43
CA ARG A 76 22.92 17.01 29.70
C ARG A 76 22.39 15.76 28.98
N LEU A 77 23.27 15.02 28.30
CA LEU A 77 22.88 13.80 27.59
C LEU A 77 22.31 12.73 28.52
N ILE A 78 22.90 12.53 29.70
CA ILE A 78 22.38 11.59 30.71
C ILE A 78 21.01 12.03 31.19
N PHE A 79 20.84 13.31 31.54
CA PHE A 79 19.56 13.84 32.00
C PHE A 79 18.45 13.64 30.95
N GLU A 80 18.73 13.98 29.69
CA GLU A 80 17.77 13.79 28.60
C GLU A 80 17.45 12.29 28.37
N SER A 81 18.43 11.41 28.53
CA SER A 81 18.26 9.95 28.40
C SER A 81 17.40 9.38 29.54
N GLN A 82 17.63 9.82 30.78
CA GLN A 82 16.82 9.47 31.94
C GLN A 82 15.37 9.93 31.77
N THR A 83 15.18 11.17 31.31
CA THR A 83 13.85 11.74 31.06
C THR A 83 13.07 10.91 30.02
N LEU A 84 13.71 10.55 28.91
CA LEU A 84 13.09 9.70 27.89
C LEU A 84 12.79 8.28 28.40
N THR A 85 13.67 7.72 29.23
CA THR A 85 13.48 6.39 29.82
C THR A 85 12.26 6.37 30.75
N VAL A 86 12.15 7.36 31.63
CA VAL A 86 10.98 7.50 32.52
C VAL A 86 9.69 7.72 31.73
N ALA A 87 9.72 8.54 30.67
CA ALA A 87 8.56 8.74 29.80
C ALA A 87 8.15 7.44 29.10
N SER A 88 9.11 6.67 28.58
CA SER A 88 8.86 5.37 27.93
C SER A 88 8.28 4.36 28.91
N LEU A 89 8.80 4.27 30.13
CA LEU A 89 8.29 3.36 31.17
C LEU A 89 6.85 3.72 31.57
N ARG A 90 6.53 5.01 31.73
CA ARG A 90 5.16 5.47 32.02
C ARG A 90 4.19 5.09 30.91
N LEU A 91 4.59 5.22 29.65
CA LEU A 91 3.78 4.81 28.50
C LEU A 91 3.54 3.31 28.48
N GLN A 92 4.56 2.48 28.74
CA GLN A 92 4.41 1.03 28.79
C GLN A 92 3.46 0.57 29.91
N VAL A 93 3.48 1.24 31.07
CA VAL A 93 2.56 0.94 32.17
C VAL A 93 1.13 1.38 31.84
N SER A 94 0.97 2.47 31.09
CA SER A 94 -0.34 3.06 30.77
C SER A 94 -1.02 2.40 29.57
N ASP A 95 -0.25 2.00 28.55
CA ASP A 95 -0.73 1.31 27.34
C ASP A 95 0.24 0.14 27.02
N PRO A 96 -0.12 -1.10 27.38
CA PRO A 96 0.72 -2.27 27.10
C PRO A 96 0.89 -2.54 25.60
N ASP A 97 -0.01 -2.02 24.74
CA ASP A 97 0.09 -2.15 23.29
C ASP A 97 0.93 -1.02 22.66
N ALA A 98 1.43 -0.05 23.43
CA ALA A 98 2.21 1.08 22.92
C ALA A 98 3.46 0.65 22.15
N SER A 99 4.07 -0.49 22.53
CA SER A 99 5.24 -1.03 21.84
C SER A 99 4.94 -1.42 20.38
N SER A 100 3.73 -1.92 20.09
CA SER A 100 3.31 -2.28 18.73
C SER A 100 3.01 -1.05 17.85
N LYS A 101 2.72 0.09 18.48
CA LYS A 101 2.41 1.38 17.84
C LYS A 101 3.62 2.28 17.67
N GLN A 102 4.76 1.92 18.29
CA GLN A 102 5.97 2.70 18.18
C GLN A 102 6.39 2.79 16.72
N LYS A 103 6.83 3.97 16.29
CA LYS A 103 7.43 4.18 14.97
C LYS A 103 8.93 4.10 15.09
N MET A 104 9.58 3.64 14.04
CA MET A 104 11.03 3.56 14.00
C MET A 104 11.64 4.98 14.04
N PRO A 105 12.71 5.20 14.81
CA PRO A 105 13.38 6.49 14.87
C PRO A 105 13.89 6.95 13.50
N GLU A 106 13.89 8.25 13.24
CA GLU A 106 14.40 8.82 11.97
C GLU A 106 15.86 8.46 11.70
N ALA A 107 16.72 8.64 12.71
CA ALA A 107 18.14 8.31 12.58
C ALA A 107 18.39 6.83 12.25
N GLU A 108 17.64 5.92 12.88
CA GLU A 108 17.71 4.48 12.60
C GLU A 108 17.29 4.17 11.16
N ARG A 109 16.22 4.82 10.70
CA ARG A 109 15.70 4.67 9.35
C ARG A 109 16.73 5.08 8.31
N ASP A 110 17.34 6.24 8.49
CA ASP A 110 18.30 6.79 7.54
C ASP A 110 19.52 5.89 7.41
N VAL A 111 20.04 5.38 8.54
CA VAL A 111 21.18 4.45 8.55
C VAL A 111 20.83 3.12 7.86
N ARG A 112 19.67 2.54 8.14
CA ARG A 112 19.24 1.29 7.49
C ARG A 112 19.00 1.47 5.99
N LEU A 113 18.42 2.59 5.58
CA LEU A 113 18.17 2.88 4.17
C LEU A 113 19.49 3.09 3.42
N GLU A 114 20.44 3.76 4.04
CA GLU A 114 21.80 3.92 3.51
C GLU A 114 22.53 2.57 3.38
N ASN A 115 22.42 1.69 4.39
CA ASN A 115 22.96 0.33 4.30
C ASN A 115 22.29 -0.47 3.16
N LEU A 116 20.98 -0.33 2.97
CA LEU A 116 20.27 -0.95 1.86
C LEU A 116 20.79 -0.44 0.51
N ARG A 117 20.93 0.89 0.35
CA ARG A 117 21.50 1.50 -0.86
C ARG A 117 22.89 0.95 -1.18
N ARG A 118 23.76 0.82 -0.16
CA ARG A 118 25.10 0.23 -0.33
C ARG A 118 25.07 -1.24 -0.72
N SER A 119 24.10 -2.00 -0.20
CA SER A 119 23.95 -3.42 -0.53
C SER A 119 23.42 -3.67 -1.95
N LEU A 120 22.80 -2.66 -2.59
CA LEU A 120 22.15 -2.77 -3.89
C LEU A 120 22.74 -1.77 -4.91
N PRO A 121 24.01 -1.89 -5.32
CA PRO A 121 24.66 -0.91 -6.21
C PRO A 121 24.02 -0.84 -7.61
N GLY A 122 23.32 -1.89 -8.06
CA GLY A 122 22.64 -1.93 -9.35
C GLY A 122 21.23 -1.29 -9.35
N ILE A 123 20.74 -0.81 -8.21
CA ILE A 123 19.37 -0.32 -8.06
C ILE A 123 19.38 1.05 -7.40
N THR A 124 18.92 2.05 -8.13
CA THR A 124 18.75 3.41 -7.60
C THR A 124 17.49 3.46 -6.73
N VAL A 125 17.65 3.39 -5.41
CA VAL A 125 16.57 3.55 -4.41
C VAL A 125 16.32 5.04 -4.14
N GLU A 126 15.82 5.72 -5.17
CA GLU A 126 15.51 7.16 -5.16
C GLU A 126 14.19 7.43 -5.89
N GLY A 127 13.59 8.60 -5.62
CA GLY A 127 12.40 9.08 -6.32
C GLY A 127 11.19 8.15 -6.19
N HIS A 128 10.73 7.61 -7.32
CA HIS A 128 9.55 6.72 -7.36
C HIS A 128 9.78 5.33 -6.76
N LEU A 129 11.04 4.88 -6.69
CA LEU A 129 11.39 3.58 -6.11
C LEU A 129 11.72 3.65 -4.62
N GLU A 130 11.97 4.85 -4.09
CA GLU A 130 12.18 5.04 -2.65
C GLU A 130 10.88 4.72 -1.88
N PRO A 131 10.87 3.72 -0.99
CA PRO A 131 9.69 3.39 -0.19
C PRO A 131 9.27 4.54 0.74
N ALA A 132 7.96 4.77 0.89
CA ALA A 132 7.42 5.69 1.88
C ALA A 132 7.76 5.25 3.32
N ARG A 133 7.81 6.21 4.26
CA ARG A 133 8.14 5.92 5.67
C ARG A 133 7.10 5.00 6.29
N CYS A 134 5.82 5.19 5.96
CA CYS A 134 4.73 4.31 6.39
C CYS A 134 4.92 2.85 5.93
N LEU A 135 5.49 2.61 4.75
CA LEU A 135 5.77 1.28 4.22
C LEU A 135 6.97 0.63 4.92
N LEU A 136 8.03 1.41 5.17
CA LEU A 136 9.19 0.96 5.96
C LEU A 136 8.78 0.57 7.38
N ASP A 137 7.93 1.38 8.02
CA ASP A 137 7.39 1.10 9.36
C ASP A 137 6.48 -0.14 9.34
N ALA A 138 5.73 -0.39 8.26
CA ALA A 138 4.95 -1.61 8.10
C ALA A 138 5.83 -2.87 8.01
N ALA A 139 6.92 -2.82 7.24
CA ALA A 139 7.87 -3.93 7.16
C ALA A 139 8.61 -4.16 8.50
N ALA A 140 9.01 -3.08 9.19
CA ALA A 140 9.61 -3.17 10.53
C ALA A 140 8.64 -3.75 11.57
N ARG A 141 7.32 -3.55 11.41
CA ARG A 141 6.32 -4.21 12.26
C ARG A 141 6.22 -5.71 11.99
N ILE A 142 6.34 -6.16 10.74
CA ILE A 142 6.39 -7.59 10.39
C ILE A 142 7.60 -8.27 11.07
N GLU A 143 8.76 -7.62 11.04
CA GLU A 143 9.96 -8.07 11.75
C GLU A 143 9.74 -8.12 13.27
N ALA A 144 9.15 -7.08 13.85
CA ALA A 144 8.90 -6.99 15.29
C ALA A 144 7.90 -8.04 15.79
N SER A 145 6.77 -8.22 15.10
CA SER A 145 5.71 -9.15 15.50
C SER A 145 6.04 -10.59 15.16
N ASN A 146 7.04 -10.83 14.30
CA ASN A 146 7.35 -12.14 13.74
C ASN A 146 6.14 -12.83 13.10
N GLN A 147 5.31 -12.04 12.43
CA GLN A 147 4.13 -12.50 11.72
C GLN A 147 4.05 -11.82 10.36
N ILE A 148 3.87 -12.62 9.32
CA ILE A 148 3.68 -12.11 7.97
C ILE A 148 2.35 -11.34 7.89
N VAL A 149 2.39 -10.19 7.23
CA VAL A 149 1.21 -9.39 6.90
C VAL A 149 1.24 -9.07 5.42
N TYR A 150 0.13 -9.29 4.72
CA TYR A 150 0.02 -8.93 3.32
C TYR A 150 0.00 -7.39 3.16
N LEU A 151 1.03 -6.87 2.48
CA LEU A 151 1.11 -5.47 2.07
C LEU A 151 0.62 -5.38 0.62
N ALA A 152 -0.63 -4.93 0.46
CA ALA A 152 -1.27 -4.78 -0.85
C ALA A 152 -0.58 -3.69 -1.68
N PRO A 153 -0.57 -3.78 -3.03
CA PRO A 153 0.08 -2.81 -3.91
C PRO A 153 -0.32 -1.36 -3.62
N GLU A 154 -1.59 -1.09 -3.31
CA GLU A 154 -2.14 0.24 -3.02
C GLU A 154 -1.50 0.87 -1.78
N LYS A 155 -1.02 0.05 -0.83
CA LYS A 155 -0.34 0.52 0.39
C LYS A 155 1.16 0.69 0.20
N CYS A 156 1.72 0.20 -0.91
CA CYS A 156 3.16 0.17 -1.13
C CYS A 156 3.64 1.49 -1.73
N VAL A 157 3.45 2.61 -1.03
CA VAL A 157 3.61 3.97 -1.57
C VAL A 157 5.07 4.42 -1.67
N SER A 158 5.37 5.33 -2.59
CA SER A 158 6.70 5.96 -2.73
C SER A 158 6.85 7.15 -1.80
N ARG A 159 8.08 7.50 -1.44
CA ARG A 159 8.39 8.67 -0.59
C ARG A 159 7.79 9.96 -1.13
N LEU A 160 7.92 10.20 -2.45
CA LEU A 160 7.34 11.38 -3.11
C LEU A 160 5.81 11.46 -2.99
N CYS A 161 5.11 10.31 -2.97
CA CYS A 161 3.66 10.30 -2.93
C CYS A 161 3.14 10.50 -1.49
N GLU A 162 3.89 10.05 -0.49
CA GLU A 162 3.65 10.36 0.93
C GLU A 162 3.79 11.85 1.23
N GLU A 163 4.63 12.58 0.49
CA GLU A 163 4.79 14.04 0.64
C GLU A 163 3.73 14.85 -0.11
N ALA A 164 3.09 14.27 -1.13
CA ALA A 164 2.29 15.01 -2.10
C ALA A 164 0.77 14.97 -1.88
N ALA A 165 0.22 13.96 -1.19
CA ALA A 165 -1.23 13.74 -1.17
C ALA A 165 -1.77 13.14 0.14
N ASP A 166 -3.02 13.48 0.48
CA ASP A 166 -3.88 12.80 1.46
C ASP A 166 -5.20 12.39 0.78
N PRO A 167 -5.64 11.12 0.73
CA PRO A 167 -5.00 9.91 1.26
C PRO A 167 -3.84 9.38 0.39
N VAL A 168 -2.84 8.82 1.05
CA VAL A 168 -1.60 8.29 0.47
C VAL A 168 -1.83 6.85 -0.04
N GLU A 169 -2.32 6.69 -1.27
CA GLU A 169 -2.41 5.39 -1.96
C GLU A 169 -1.47 5.36 -3.17
N ALA A 170 -0.79 4.23 -3.37
CA ALA A 170 0.05 4.02 -4.54
C ALA A 170 -0.83 3.88 -5.79
N PRO A 171 -0.43 4.47 -6.93
CA PRO A 171 -1.12 4.22 -8.19
C PRO A 171 -1.01 2.72 -8.54
N THR A 172 -2.15 2.09 -8.78
CA THR A 172 -2.27 0.70 -9.25
C THR A 172 -2.96 0.60 -10.62
N ASN A 173 -3.11 1.74 -11.30
CA ASN A 173 -3.70 1.86 -12.63
C ASN A 173 -2.71 1.48 -13.73
N GLY A 174 -2.41 0.19 -13.84
CA GLY A 174 -1.60 -0.36 -14.92
C GLY A 174 -0.46 -1.24 -14.45
N ALA A 175 0.09 -2.02 -15.36
CA ALA A 175 1.10 -3.02 -15.05
C ALA A 175 2.37 -2.41 -14.45
N MET A 176 2.83 -1.29 -15.02
CA MET A 176 4.02 -0.58 -14.53
C MET A 176 3.81 -0.04 -13.11
N ALA A 177 2.65 0.57 -12.83
CA ALA A 177 2.36 1.15 -11.54
C ALA A 177 2.30 0.07 -10.42
N VAL A 178 1.68 -1.08 -10.72
CA VAL A 178 1.68 -2.24 -9.82
C VAL A 178 3.09 -2.84 -9.67
N PHE A 179 3.87 -2.92 -10.75
CA PHE A 179 5.25 -3.41 -10.70
C PHE A 179 6.09 -2.54 -9.76
N ASP A 180 6.06 -1.22 -9.92
CA ASP A 180 6.80 -0.29 -9.08
C ASP A 180 6.34 -0.33 -7.61
N ALA A 181 5.03 -0.50 -7.37
CA ALA A 181 4.49 -0.64 -6.02
C ALA A 181 4.99 -1.92 -5.34
N LEU A 182 4.94 -3.05 -6.04
CA LEU A 182 5.45 -4.31 -5.53
C LEU A 182 6.98 -4.32 -5.41
N ARG A 183 7.69 -3.55 -6.24
CA ARG A 183 9.14 -3.33 -6.11
C ARG A 183 9.48 -2.57 -4.83
N ARG A 184 8.73 -1.51 -4.51
CA ARG A 184 8.82 -0.79 -3.23
C ARG A 184 8.56 -1.68 -2.03
N ARG A 185 7.58 -2.60 -2.11
CA ARG A 185 7.35 -3.62 -1.07
C ARG A 185 8.58 -4.46 -0.82
N GLY A 186 9.23 -4.94 -1.89
CA GLY A 186 10.48 -5.71 -1.81
C GLY A 186 11.59 -4.95 -1.10
N LEU A 187 11.81 -3.69 -1.47
CA LEU A 187 12.81 -2.82 -0.85
C LEU A 187 12.51 -2.60 0.65
N ALA A 188 11.25 -2.42 1.02
CA ALA A 188 10.85 -2.28 2.42
C ALA A 188 11.08 -3.58 3.23
N LEU A 189 10.86 -4.75 2.63
CA LEU A 189 11.16 -6.04 3.27
C LEU A 189 12.68 -6.27 3.42
N CYS A 190 13.48 -5.88 2.42
CA CYS A 190 14.94 -5.92 2.50
C CYS A 190 15.45 -4.97 3.59
N PHE A 191 14.88 -3.76 3.67
CA PHE A 191 15.16 -2.79 4.72
C PHE A 191 14.92 -3.36 6.13
N ALA A 192 13.87 -4.18 6.29
CA ALA A 192 13.55 -4.86 7.55
C ALA A 192 14.34 -6.17 7.75
N ASN A 193 15.29 -6.50 6.85
CA ASN A 193 16.08 -7.73 6.86
C ASN A 193 15.21 -9.01 6.85
N LEU A 194 14.12 -9.00 6.07
CA LEU A 194 13.17 -10.11 5.99
C LEU A 194 13.38 -11.01 4.77
N ILE A 195 13.97 -10.46 3.71
CA ILE A 195 14.28 -11.17 2.46
C ILE A 195 15.47 -10.50 1.78
N HIS A 196 16.28 -11.28 1.06
CA HIS A 196 17.32 -10.73 0.20
C HIS A 196 16.72 -10.25 -1.13
N TRP A 197 17.23 -9.12 -1.61
CA TRP A 197 16.74 -8.49 -2.82
C TRP A 197 16.67 -9.42 -4.04
N PRO A 198 17.71 -10.21 -4.39
CA PRO A 198 17.66 -11.07 -5.58
C PRO A 198 16.53 -12.10 -5.54
N ASN A 199 16.19 -12.60 -4.34
CA ASN A 199 15.11 -13.58 -4.16
C ASN A 199 13.74 -12.92 -4.33
N TYR A 200 13.56 -11.71 -3.80
CA TYR A 200 12.33 -10.94 -4.02
C TYR A 200 12.17 -10.53 -5.49
N GLU A 201 13.25 -10.10 -6.15
CA GLU A 201 13.22 -9.73 -7.56
C GLU A 201 12.92 -10.93 -8.46
N ARG A 202 13.44 -12.12 -8.12
CA ARG A 202 13.07 -13.38 -8.80
C ARG A 202 11.57 -13.66 -8.68
N TYR A 203 11.01 -13.55 -7.47
CA TYR A 203 9.58 -13.70 -7.23
C TYR A 203 8.77 -12.72 -8.10
N LEU A 204 9.13 -11.43 -8.05
CA LEU A 204 8.41 -10.38 -8.78
C LEU A 204 8.47 -10.58 -10.29
N ASN A 205 9.66 -10.90 -10.83
CA ASN A 205 9.84 -11.16 -12.26
C ASN A 205 9.09 -12.40 -12.71
N THR A 206 9.07 -13.47 -11.90
CA THR A 206 8.30 -14.69 -12.19
C THR A 206 6.81 -14.38 -12.28
N LEU A 207 6.28 -13.61 -11.32
CA LEU A 207 4.88 -13.21 -11.29
C LEU A 207 4.50 -12.36 -12.53
N PHE A 208 5.31 -11.35 -12.86
CA PHE A 208 5.05 -10.47 -14.02
C PHE A 208 5.31 -11.13 -15.38
N HIS A 209 6.08 -12.21 -15.42
CA HIS A 209 6.23 -12.99 -16.64
C HIS A 209 4.88 -13.54 -17.15
N HIS A 210 3.92 -13.84 -16.26
CA HIS A 210 2.58 -14.30 -16.66
C HIS A 210 1.78 -13.28 -17.47
N LEU A 211 2.02 -11.98 -17.28
CA LEU A 211 1.35 -10.92 -18.04
C LEU A 211 1.81 -10.89 -19.51
N HIS A 212 3.05 -11.32 -19.77
CA HIS A 212 3.66 -11.30 -21.09
C HIS A 212 3.41 -12.59 -21.90
N ARG A 213 2.89 -13.64 -21.25
CA ARG A 213 2.59 -14.91 -21.92
C ARG A 213 1.46 -14.76 -22.94
N GLU A 214 1.65 -15.37 -24.10
CA GLU A 214 0.58 -15.46 -25.10
C GLU A 214 -0.49 -16.46 -24.65
N ALA A 215 -1.75 -16.07 -24.81
CA ALA A 215 -2.87 -16.95 -24.54
C ALA A 215 -3.18 -17.80 -25.78
N LYS A 216 -3.50 -19.08 -25.56
CA LYS A 216 -3.97 -19.98 -26.63
C LYS A 216 -5.29 -19.46 -27.22
N PRO A 217 -5.62 -19.78 -28.49
CA PRO A 217 -6.91 -19.45 -29.07
C PRO A 217 -8.07 -19.96 -28.18
N GLY A 218 -9.07 -19.11 -27.96
CA GLY A 218 -10.20 -19.40 -27.07
C GLY A 218 -9.95 -19.09 -25.59
N TYR A 219 -8.79 -18.56 -25.22
CA TYR A 219 -8.47 -18.10 -23.86
C TYR A 219 -8.10 -16.61 -23.82
N LEU A 220 -8.37 -15.98 -22.69
CA LEU A 220 -7.99 -14.61 -22.38
C LEU A 220 -6.58 -14.57 -21.78
N LYS A 221 -5.79 -13.55 -22.13
CA LYS A 221 -4.49 -13.29 -21.48
C LYS A 221 -4.67 -13.04 -19.98
N CYS A 222 -3.64 -13.38 -19.20
CA CYS A 222 -3.60 -13.04 -17.79
C CYS A 222 -3.75 -11.53 -17.61
N THR A 223 -4.61 -11.12 -16.69
CA THR A 223 -4.89 -9.70 -16.42
C THR A 223 -4.11 -9.22 -15.20
N ILE A 224 -3.92 -7.90 -15.08
CA ILE A 224 -3.30 -7.30 -13.88
C ILE A 224 -4.09 -7.68 -12.61
N ARG A 225 -5.43 -7.77 -12.70
CA ARG A 225 -6.26 -8.21 -11.57
C ARG A 225 -5.94 -9.64 -11.14
N GLN A 226 -5.83 -10.57 -12.07
CA GLN A 226 -5.43 -11.96 -11.76
C GLN A 226 -4.04 -12.00 -11.13
N LEU A 227 -3.11 -11.18 -11.61
CA LEU A 227 -1.76 -11.08 -11.04
C LEU A 227 -1.79 -10.59 -9.59
N VAL A 228 -2.58 -9.56 -9.27
CA VAL A 228 -2.72 -9.03 -7.90
C VAL A 228 -3.42 -10.03 -6.97
N GLU A 229 -4.43 -10.75 -7.45
CA GLU A 229 -5.07 -11.82 -6.65
C GLU A 229 -4.14 -13.02 -6.45
N ALA A 230 -3.33 -13.39 -7.44
CA ALA A 230 -2.31 -14.42 -7.28
C ALA A 230 -1.22 -14.01 -6.27
N ASP A 231 -0.77 -12.75 -6.32
CA ASP A 231 0.13 -12.18 -5.30
C ASP A 231 -0.50 -12.28 -3.91
N ARG A 232 -1.75 -11.81 -3.76
CA ARG A 232 -2.49 -11.91 -2.50
C ARG A 232 -2.59 -13.35 -2.01
N LEU A 233 -2.94 -14.29 -2.87
CA LEU A 233 -3.04 -15.70 -2.54
C LEU A 233 -1.70 -16.27 -2.08
N CYS A 234 -0.59 -15.91 -2.73
CA CYS A 234 0.75 -16.32 -2.31
C CYS A 234 1.05 -15.88 -0.87
N TRP A 235 0.79 -14.62 -0.54
CA TRP A 235 0.98 -14.11 0.82
C TRP A 235 0.00 -14.71 1.83
N SER A 236 -1.26 -14.93 1.45
CA SER A 236 -2.25 -15.64 2.27
C SER A 236 -1.78 -17.05 2.62
N ARG A 237 -1.21 -17.78 1.67
CA ARG A 237 -0.66 -19.13 1.93
C ARG A 237 0.53 -19.11 2.89
N LEU A 238 1.44 -18.13 2.78
CA LEU A 238 2.52 -17.96 3.74
C LEU A 238 1.98 -17.70 5.16
N ILE A 239 0.89 -16.93 5.28
CA ILE A 239 0.21 -16.66 6.55
C ILE A 239 -0.46 -17.92 7.10
N GLU A 240 -1.19 -18.68 6.26
CA GLU A 240 -1.85 -19.94 6.65
C GLU A 240 -0.84 -21.00 7.10
N GLN A 241 0.31 -21.08 6.43
CA GLN A 241 1.43 -21.94 6.82
C GLN A 241 2.16 -21.43 8.08
N ASN A 242 1.76 -20.27 8.62
CA ASN A 242 2.34 -19.63 9.79
C ASN A 242 3.87 -19.45 9.68
N VAL A 243 4.33 -19.09 8.48
CA VAL A 243 5.75 -18.81 8.23
C VAL A 243 6.21 -17.68 9.14
N LYS A 244 7.31 -17.91 9.86
CA LYS A 244 7.94 -16.91 10.71
C LYS A 244 8.96 -16.12 9.88
N PRO A 245 8.83 -14.79 9.77
CA PRO A 245 9.71 -13.98 8.93
C PRO A 245 11.11 -13.81 9.54
N ARG A 246 11.28 -13.93 10.87
CA ARG A 246 12.61 -13.91 11.49
C ARG A 246 13.29 -15.29 11.37
N PRO A 247 14.56 -15.34 10.94
CA PRO A 247 15.33 -16.58 10.95
C PRO A 247 15.63 -17.02 12.39
N ASN A 248 15.80 -18.32 12.60
CA ASN A 248 16.48 -18.79 13.82
C ASN A 248 17.99 -18.50 13.70
N PRO A 249 18.74 -18.52 14.81
CA PRO A 249 20.18 -18.30 14.77
C PRO A 249 20.88 -19.30 13.82
N GLY A 250 21.51 -18.79 12.76
CA GLY A 250 22.24 -19.59 11.77
C GLY A 250 21.42 -20.05 10.55
N ASP A 251 20.09 -19.90 10.57
CA ASP A 251 19.23 -20.23 9.43
C ASP A 251 19.20 -19.09 8.40
N PRO A 252 19.02 -19.40 7.10
CA PRO A 252 18.75 -18.37 6.09
C PRO A 252 17.41 -17.69 6.33
N LEU A 253 17.19 -16.53 5.69
CA LEU A 253 15.91 -15.81 5.80
C LEU A 253 14.77 -16.68 5.24
N PRO A 254 13.72 -16.99 6.01
CA PRO A 254 12.68 -17.95 5.58
C PRO A 254 11.96 -17.53 4.28
N LEU A 255 11.76 -16.23 4.09
CA LEU A 255 11.08 -15.71 2.89
C LEU A 255 11.90 -15.89 1.60
N ASP A 256 13.23 -16.08 1.68
CA ASP A 256 14.07 -16.25 0.49
C ASP A 256 13.65 -17.48 -0.34
N SER A 257 13.35 -18.59 0.33
CA SER A 257 12.94 -19.83 -0.33
C SER A 257 11.41 -19.95 -0.40
N GLN A 258 10.72 -19.60 0.69
CA GLN A 258 9.29 -19.91 0.80
C GLN A 258 8.42 -19.05 -0.11
N LEU A 259 8.78 -17.78 -0.33
CA LEU A 259 8.01 -16.90 -1.21
C LEU A 259 7.96 -17.44 -2.66
N GLN A 260 9.08 -17.92 -3.18
CA GLN A 260 9.11 -18.55 -4.51
C GLN A 260 8.37 -19.90 -4.50
N ALA A 261 8.61 -20.75 -3.50
CA ALA A 261 7.97 -22.06 -3.41
C ALA A 261 6.44 -21.96 -3.37
N THR A 262 5.91 -20.93 -2.68
CA THR A 262 4.46 -20.67 -2.65
C THR A 262 3.94 -20.15 -3.99
N LEU A 263 4.68 -19.30 -4.70
CA LEU A 263 4.30 -18.85 -6.06
C LEU A 263 4.21 -20.02 -7.04
N GLU A 264 5.12 -20.99 -6.93
CA GLU A 264 5.18 -22.19 -7.76
C GLU A 264 4.20 -23.28 -7.31
N SER A 265 3.46 -23.06 -6.21
CA SER A 265 2.45 -24.00 -5.75
C SER A 265 1.31 -24.11 -6.77
N TYR A 266 0.66 -25.29 -6.76
CA TYR A 266 -0.46 -25.59 -7.65
C TYR A 266 -1.58 -24.55 -7.54
N ASP A 267 -1.89 -24.12 -6.32
CA ASP A 267 -3.03 -23.23 -6.06
C ASP A 267 -2.82 -21.82 -6.62
N VAL A 268 -1.61 -21.26 -6.46
CA VAL A 268 -1.27 -19.95 -7.04
C VAL A 268 -1.12 -20.03 -8.56
N SER A 269 -0.54 -21.14 -9.05
CA SER A 269 -0.43 -21.40 -10.49
C SER A 269 -1.80 -21.47 -11.17
N PHE A 270 -2.82 -21.99 -10.48
CA PHE A 270 -4.19 -22.07 -10.99
C PHE A 270 -4.80 -20.68 -11.21
N GLU A 271 -4.61 -19.76 -10.26
CA GLU A 271 -5.09 -18.37 -10.36
C GLU A 271 -4.45 -17.62 -11.55
N LEU A 272 -3.18 -17.94 -11.84
CA LEU A 272 -2.42 -17.35 -12.94
C LEU A 272 -2.73 -17.97 -14.32
N MET A 273 -3.65 -18.93 -14.42
CA MET A 273 -4.03 -19.51 -15.70
C MET A 273 -4.89 -18.58 -16.56
N PRO A 274 -4.66 -18.54 -17.89
CA PRO A 274 -5.58 -17.94 -18.86
C PRO A 274 -7.01 -18.47 -18.67
N LEU A 275 -7.99 -17.56 -18.60
CA LEU A 275 -9.40 -17.93 -18.45
C LEU A 275 -10.04 -18.18 -19.82
N PRO A 276 -10.98 -19.13 -19.95
CA PRO A 276 -11.67 -19.36 -21.21
C PRO A 276 -12.46 -18.13 -21.64
N GLN A 277 -12.36 -17.78 -22.93
CA GLN A 277 -13.16 -16.72 -23.52
C GLN A 277 -14.62 -17.15 -23.53
N GLN A 278 -15.50 -16.37 -22.90
CA GLN A 278 -16.93 -16.65 -22.97
C GLN A 278 -17.42 -16.52 -24.42
N PRO A 279 -18.17 -17.49 -24.95
CA PRO A 279 -18.77 -17.35 -26.27
C PRO A 279 -19.69 -16.13 -26.26
N PRO A 280 -19.77 -15.37 -27.38
CA PRO A 280 -20.68 -14.24 -27.45
C PRO A 280 -22.10 -14.73 -27.16
N LYS A 281 -22.78 -14.09 -26.20
CA LYS A 281 -24.18 -14.39 -25.90
C LYS A 281 -24.99 -14.21 -27.18
N ARG A 282 -25.43 -15.32 -27.77
CA ARG A 282 -26.30 -15.32 -28.95
C ARG A 282 -27.58 -14.60 -28.54
N LYS A 283 -27.81 -13.41 -29.10
CA LYS A 283 -29.15 -12.80 -29.02
C LYS A 283 -30.07 -13.70 -29.83
N GLU A 284 -30.82 -14.56 -29.14
CA GLU A 284 -31.92 -15.27 -29.76
C GLU A 284 -32.95 -14.22 -30.19
N SER A 285 -32.90 -13.84 -31.47
CA SER A 285 -34.03 -13.20 -32.12
C SER A 285 -35.08 -14.29 -32.32
N TRP A 286 -35.97 -14.42 -31.35
CA TRP A 286 -37.22 -15.13 -31.58
C TRP A 286 -37.90 -14.46 -32.78
N PRO A 287 -38.25 -15.20 -33.85
CA PRO A 287 -39.03 -14.63 -34.92
C PRO A 287 -40.39 -14.30 -34.33
N ASP A 288 -40.69 -13.01 -34.14
CA ASP A 288 -42.04 -12.53 -33.87
C ASP A 288 -42.93 -13.01 -35.01
N ARG A 289 -43.61 -14.13 -34.77
CA ARG A 289 -44.60 -14.71 -35.67
C ARG A 289 -45.89 -13.90 -35.48
N ALA A 290 -45.95 -12.76 -36.15
CA ALA A 290 -47.21 -12.08 -36.44
C ALA A 290 -47.21 -11.70 -37.93
N PRO A 291 -48.13 -12.24 -38.75
CA PRO A 291 -48.21 -11.90 -40.16
C PRO A 291 -48.57 -10.41 -40.29
N LYS A 292 -47.71 -9.63 -40.97
CA LYS A 292 -48.03 -8.26 -41.35
C LYS A 292 -49.17 -8.29 -42.36
N VAL A 293 -50.32 -7.77 -41.96
CA VAL A 293 -51.46 -7.47 -42.84
C VAL A 293 -50.99 -6.46 -43.91
N PRO A 294 -51.17 -6.72 -45.21
CA PRO A 294 -50.73 -5.79 -46.24
C PRO A 294 -51.71 -4.61 -46.31
N LYS A 295 -51.24 -3.40 -45.98
CA LYS A 295 -52.00 -2.16 -46.21
C LYS A 295 -51.62 -1.57 -47.55
N GLY A 296 -52.61 -1.44 -48.42
CA GLY A 296 -52.47 -1.08 -49.83
C GLY A 296 -51.94 0.32 -50.11
N THR A 297 -51.29 0.40 -51.28
CA THR A 297 -51.34 1.45 -52.30
C THR A 297 -51.27 2.92 -51.88
N SER A 298 -50.17 3.60 -52.24
CA SER A 298 -50.24 4.73 -53.18
C SER A 298 -48.86 5.05 -53.77
N LYS A 299 -48.83 5.19 -55.10
CA LYS A 299 -47.70 5.66 -55.92
C LYS A 299 -47.52 7.16 -55.72
N GLY A 300 -46.28 7.60 -55.54
CA GLY A 300 -45.87 9.00 -55.71
C GLY A 300 -44.38 9.06 -56.06
N GLN A 301 -44.08 9.27 -57.34
CA GLN A 301 -42.75 9.59 -57.84
C GLN A 301 -42.37 11.02 -57.42
N GLY A 302 -41.14 11.23 -56.98
CA GLY A 302 -40.57 12.56 -56.76
C GLY A 302 -39.10 12.47 -56.40
N GLN A 303 -38.24 12.81 -57.36
CA GLN A 303 -36.78 12.93 -57.21
C GLN A 303 -36.42 14.05 -56.21
N GLY A 304 -35.42 13.82 -55.35
CA GLY A 304 -34.85 14.84 -54.48
C GLY A 304 -33.53 14.42 -53.86
N LYS A 305 -32.43 14.96 -54.39
CA LYS A 305 -31.05 14.79 -53.94
C LYS A 305 -30.85 15.62 -52.65
N GLY A 306 -30.45 15.00 -51.54
CA GLY A 306 -30.20 15.72 -50.28
C GLY A 306 -29.30 14.96 -49.29
N LYS A 307 -28.09 15.49 -49.06
CA LYS A 307 -27.18 15.12 -47.97
C LYS A 307 -27.84 15.47 -46.62
N GLY A 308 -28.01 14.49 -45.73
CA GLY A 308 -28.48 14.74 -44.37
C GLY A 308 -28.21 13.57 -43.41
N LYS A 309 -27.33 13.79 -42.43
CA LYS A 309 -27.12 12.92 -41.26
C LYS A 309 -28.44 12.73 -40.51
N GLY A 310 -29.12 11.61 -40.72
CA GLY A 310 -30.27 11.21 -39.92
C GLY A 310 -29.83 10.64 -38.57
N LYS A 311 -29.87 11.45 -37.50
CA LYS A 311 -29.93 10.93 -36.13
C LYS A 311 -31.19 10.08 -36.02
N ALA A 312 -31.04 8.76 -35.84
CA ALA A 312 -32.14 7.89 -35.49
C ALA A 312 -32.89 8.49 -34.29
N ARG A 313 -34.19 8.75 -34.43
CA ARG A 313 -35.05 9.16 -33.32
C ARG A 313 -34.91 8.09 -32.23
N SER A 314 -34.25 8.45 -31.13
CA SER A 314 -34.14 7.64 -29.93
C SER A 314 -35.54 7.15 -29.55
N MET A 315 -35.76 5.85 -29.69
CA MET A 315 -37.02 5.19 -29.31
C MET A 315 -37.28 5.51 -27.83
N ILE A 316 -38.29 6.34 -27.56
CA ILE A 316 -38.65 6.75 -26.20
C ILE A 316 -39.05 5.48 -25.46
N LYS A 317 -38.25 5.08 -24.47
CA LYS A 317 -38.47 3.84 -23.71
C LYS A 317 -39.67 4.04 -22.78
N ILE A 318 -40.82 3.49 -23.19
CA ILE A 318 -42.04 3.46 -22.37
C ILE A 318 -41.80 2.55 -21.15
N PRO A 319 -42.07 2.99 -19.91
CA PRO A 319 -41.99 2.18 -18.70
C PRO A 319 -42.85 0.90 -18.78
N ARG A 320 -42.43 -0.17 -18.09
CA ARG A 320 -43.09 -1.49 -18.19
C ARG A 320 -44.56 -1.45 -17.78
N GLY A 321 -44.93 -0.70 -16.75
CA GLY A 321 -46.31 -0.62 -16.24
C GLY A 321 -47.31 0.00 -17.22
N ILE A 322 -46.85 0.88 -18.12
CA ILE A 322 -47.68 1.47 -19.19
C ILE A 322 -47.72 0.53 -20.40
N ARG A 323 -46.59 -0.08 -20.73
CA ARG A 323 -46.48 -1.03 -21.85
C ARG A 323 -47.35 -2.27 -21.63
N SER A 324 -47.41 -2.80 -20.41
CA SER A 324 -48.25 -3.96 -20.08
C SER A 324 -49.75 -3.70 -20.22
N LYS A 325 -50.16 -2.42 -20.16
CA LYS A 325 -51.55 -1.98 -20.36
C LYS A 325 -51.81 -1.50 -21.81
N GLY A 326 -50.83 -1.64 -22.70
CA GLY A 326 -50.96 -1.25 -24.12
C GLY A 326 -50.82 0.24 -24.39
N GLY A 327 -50.28 1.04 -23.45
CA GLY A 327 -50.14 2.49 -23.62
C GLY A 327 -49.05 2.89 -24.62
N THR A 328 -49.27 4.01 -25.31
CA THR A 328 -48.35 4.60 -26.29
C THR A 328 -47.54 5.76 -25.71
N ALA A 329 -46.40 6.08 -26.34
CA ALA A 329 -45.54 7.20 -25.90
C ALA A 329 -46.08 8.58 -26.32
N GLU A 330 -46.91 8.60 -27.36
CA GLU A 330 -47.40 9.80 -28.01
C GLU A 330 -48.90 9.64 -28.27
N THR A 331 -49.57 10.79 -28.26
CA THR A 331 -50.95 10.96 -28.73
C THR A 331 -51.02 10.86 -30.26
N PRO A 332 -52.20 10.64 -30.85
CA PRO A 332 -52.37 10.64 -32.31
C PRO A 332 -51.88 11.92 -33.00
N ASP A 333 -51.92 13.05 -32.28
CA ASP A 333 -51.42 14.36 -32.73
C ASP A 333 -49.90 14.53 -32.61
N GLY A 334 -49.18 13.49 -32.17
CA GLY A 334 -47.73 13.47 -32.04
C GLY A 334 -47.17 14.19 -30.80
N SER A 335 -48.04 14.59 -29.86
CA SER A 335 -47.60 15.19 -28.59
C SER A 335 -47.27 14.10 -27.56
N ARG A 336 -46.17 14.30 -26.79
CA ARG A 336 -45.66 13.34 -25.81
C ARG A 336 -46.58 13.24 -24.59
N ILE A 337 -46.71 12.03 -24.06
CA ILE A 337 -47.51 11.73 -22.86
C ILE A 337 -46.57 11.68 -21.64
N CYS A 338 -47.01 12.24 -20.52
CA CYS A 338 -46.30 12.15 -19.25
C CYS A 338 -46.51 10.76 -18.62
N PHE A 339 -45.47 9.94 -18.62
CA PHE A 339 -45.56 8.58 -18.06
C PHE A 339 -45.79 8.55 -16.56
N ASP A 340 -45.26 9.53 -15.82
CA ASP A 340 -45.47 9.61 -14.37
C ASP A 340 -46.94 9.89 -14.06
N TYR A 341 -47.65 10.62 -14.91
CA TYR A 341 -49.10 10.85 -14.74
C TYR A 341 -49.88 9.58 -15.02
N SER A 342 -49.57 8.87 -16.10
CA SER A 342 -50.19 7.57 -16.41
C SER A 342 -49.92 6.49 -15.35
N LEU A 343 -48.91 6.67 -14.51
CA LEU A 343 -48.58 5.81 -13.37
C LEU A 343 -49.12 6.35 -12.03
N GLY A 344 -49.75 7.53 -12.00
CA GLY A 344 -50.32 8.14 -10.80
C GLY A 344 -49.29 8.83 -9.88
N GLU A 345 -48.07 9.06 -10.36
CA GLU A 345 -46.93 9.58 -9.60
C GLU A 345 -46.59 11.04 -9.96
N CYS A 346 -47.29 11.64 -10.94
CA CYS A 346 -47.07 13.04 -11.32
C CYS A 346 -47.65 14.02 -10.30
N LYS A 347 -46.81 14.94 -9.82
CA LYS A 347 -47.18 15.99 -8.85
C LYS A 347 -47.43 17.35 -9.50
N LEU A 348 -47.30 17.46 -10.82
CA LEU A 348 -47.57 18.68 -11.58
C LEU A 348 -49.04 18.65 -12.06
N GLY A 349 -49.68 19.81 -12.22
CA GLY A 349 -51.04 19.94 -12.77
C GLY A 349 -51.04 19.98 -14.31
N ASP A 350 -52.05 20.58 -14.92
CA ASP A 350 -52.31 20.55 -16.38
C ASP A 350 -51.14 21.04 -17.27
N ALA A 351 -50.19 21.82 -16.73
CA ALA A 351 -48.98 22.26 -17.42
C ALA A 351 -47.75 21.44 -17.02
N CYS A 352 -47.66 20.19 -17.48
CA CYS A 352 -46.53 19.32 -17.19
C CYS A 352 -45.43 19.37 -18.27
N THR A 353 -44.19 19.62 -17.85
CA THR A 353 -43.02 19.71 -18.74
C THR A 353 -42.59 18.36 -19.31
N LYS A 354 -43.07 17.25 -18.74
CA LYS A 354 -42.75 15.88 -19.15
C LYS A 354 -43.68 15.36 -20.26
N GLY A 355 -44.79 16.04 -20.53
CA GLY A 355 -45.78 15.66 -21.55
C GLY A 355 -47.21 15.93 -21.08
N LYS A 356 -48.18 15.71 -21.96
CA LYS A 356 -49.60 15.82 -21.62
C LYS A 356 -50.01 14.72 -20.65
N HIS A 357 -50.94 15.05 -19.76
CA HIS A 357 -51.58 14.13 -18.83
C HIS A 357 -52.63 13.28 -19.53
#